data_AF-A0A9D3U5V7-F1
#
_entry.id   AF-A0A9D3U5V7-F1
#
_cell.length_a   1.000
_cell.length_b   1.000
_cell.length_c   1.000
_cell.angle_alpha   90.00
_cell.angle_beta   90.00
_cell.angle_gamma   90.00
#
_symmetry.space_group_name_H-M   'P 1'
#
loop_
_entity.id
_entity.type
_entity.pdbx_description
1 polymer ?
#
loop_
_entity_poly.entity_id
_entity_poly.type
_entity_poly.pdbx_seq_one_letter_code
_entity_poly.pdbx_strand_id
1 'polypeptide(L)'
;MNPNSPSGFFPYGPAGVFNGAAMVYFSYIGYDAVSTMAEEVRYPIKDIPIGVTGSVVIVTILYCLMAASMSMLLPYDMIDVDEPFAAAFSGKWEWVSKVIGVGASFGILTSLLVAMLGQARYMCVIGRSSVVPTWFARVHSKTSTPLNASAFLGIFTAAIALFTDLNILLNLISIGTLFVYYMVANAVIYRRYVVIGTTKPWPILSFLCLLTLSSLLFTLSWHFAPSGSPKSFLLGLCIGLATAITLIFRHTVPQVRKPEFWGVPFMPWLPSISIFMNIFLLGSLDGPSYVRFGFFSGLAVLVYVFYSVHASFDAEAEGFLGVKNGEMIRESTESEEDPNHKV
;
A
#
# COMPACT_ATOMS: atom_id res chain seq x y z
N MET A 1 13.52 -30.19 2.71
CA MET A 1 14.61 -31.01 2.14
C MET A 1 14.51 -32.47 2.56
N ASN A 2 13.84 -33.29 1.76
CA ASN A 2 14.18 -34.71 1.66
C ASN A 2 14.53 -34.95 0.17
N PRO A 3 15.74 -35.37 -0.19
CA PRO A 3 16.10 -35.70 -1.57
C PRO A 3 15.27 -36.84 -2.18
N ASN A 4 14.47 -37.52 -1.35
CA ASN A 4 13.77 -38.76 -1.66
C ASN A 4 12.26 -38.57 -1.90
N SER A 5 11.72 -37.35 -1.89
CA SER A 5 10.33 -37.11 -2.32
C SER A 5 10.25 -37.11 -3.86
N PRO A 6 9.39 -37.92 -4.49
CA PRO A 6 9.37 -38.14 -5.94
C PRO A 6 9.01 -36.92 -6.80
N SER A 7 8.63 -35.79 -6.20
CA SER A 7 8.16 -34.58 -6.88
C SER A 7 9.22 -33.48 -7.09
N GLY A 8 10.47 -33.66 -6.63
CA GLY A 8 11.57 -32.71 -6.84
C GLY A 8 11.37 -31.34 -6.15
N PHE A 9 12.25 -30.36 -6.45
CA PHE A 9 12.20 -29.00 -5.86
C PHE A 9 11.07 -28.13 -6.45
N PHE A 10 10.60 -28.43 -7.67
CA PHE A 10 9.54 -27.71 -8.36
C PHE A 10 8.40 -28.65 -8.78
N PRO A 11 7.56 -29.13 -7.83
CA PRO A 11 6.46 -30.04 -8.13
C PRO A 11 5.47 -29.45 -9.14
N TYR A 12 5.24 -28.14 -9.06
CA TYR A 12 4.32 -27.38 -9.93
C TYR A 12 5.05 -26.58 -11.01
N GLY A 13 6.33 -26.88 -11.26
CA GLY A 13 7.18 -26.16 -12.19
C GLY A 13 7.33 -24.66 -11.89
N PRO A 14 7.87 -23.87 -12.84
CA PRO A 14 8.03 -22.43 -12.67
C PRO A 14 6.71 -21.68 -12.43
N ALA A 15 5.61 -22.15 -13.03
CA ALA A 15 4.29 -21.54 -12.89
C ALA A 15 3.81 -21.57 -11.43
N GLY A 16 4.00 -22.69 -10.72
CA GLY A 16 3.66 -22.78 -9.29
C GLY A 16 4.50 -21.84 -8.41
N VAL A 17 5.77 -21.62 -8.75
CA VAL A 17 6.64 -20.67 -8.03
C VAL A 17 6.11 -19.25 -8.16
N PHE A 18 5.73 -18.83 -9.37
CA PHE A 18 5.18 -17.49 -9.60
C PHE A 18 3.83 -17.29 -8.89
N ASN A 19 2.93 -18.29 -8.93
CA ASN A 19 1.66 -18.22 -8.22
C ASN A 19 1.85 -18.20 -6.69
N GLY A 20 2.77 -19.01 -6.16
CA GLY A 20 3.12 -18.99 -4.73
C GLY A 20 3.74 -17.67 -4.30
N ALA A 21 4.64 -17.09 -5.10
CA ALA A 21 5.23 -15.78 -4.84
C ALA A 21 4.17 -14.67 -4.79
N ALA A 22 3.15 -14.74 -5.63
CA ALA A 22 2.02 -13.82 -5.61
C ALA A 22 1.19 -13.93 -4.31
N MET A 23 1.02 -15.15 -3.78
CA MET A 23 0.33 -15.34 -2.49
C MET A 23 1.18 -14.87 -1.31
N VAL A 24 2.48 -15.20 -1.29
CA VAL A 24 3.39 -14.81 -0.20
C VAL A 24 3.64 -13.29 -0.16
N TYR A 25 3.45 -12.58 -1.28
CA TYR A 25 3.55 -11.12 -1.31
C TYR A 25 2.69 -10.44 -0.22
N PHE A 26 1.52 -11.00 0.11
CA PHE A 26 0.65 -10.49 1.18
C PHE A 26 1.39 -10.37 2.53
N SER A 27 2.29 -11.30 2.86
CA SER A 27 2.98 -11.28 4.15
C SER A 27 3.95 -10.09 4.29
N TYR A 28 4.29 -9.42 3.19
CA TYR A 28 5.13 -8.22 3.20
C TYR A 28 4.35 -6.93 3.45
N ILE A 29 3.02 -6.96 3.50
CA ILE A 29 2.22 -5.76 3.77
C ILE A 29 2.50 -5.28 5.20
N GLY A 30 2.71 -3.97 5.36
CA GLY A 30 2.90 -3.32 6.68
C GLY A 30 4.18 -2.50 6.82
N TYR A 31 5.14 -2.62 5.89
CA TYR A 31 6.35 -1.78 5.92
C TYR A 31 6.05 -0.28 5.77
N ASP A 32 4.92 0.06 5.14
CA ASP A 32 4.41 1.41 4.94
C ASP A 32 3.89 2.04 6.23
N ALA A 33 3.54 1.25 7.25
CA ALA A 33 3.16 1.75 8.56
C ALA A 33 4.25 2.61 9.21
N VAL A 34 5.53 2.37 8.92
CA VAL A 34 6.67 3.18 9.42
C VAL A 34 6.53 4.64 9.00
N SER A 35 6.00 4.89 7.79
CA SER A 35 5.81 6.26 7.29
C SER A 35 4.71 7.03 8.02
N THR A 36 3.77 6.33 8.68
CA THR A 36 2.69 6.96 9.48
C THR A 36 3.19 7.55 10.79
N MET A 37 4.35 7.09 11.25
CA MET A 37 5.01 7.54 12.47
C MET A 37 6.03 8.64 12.18
N ALA A 38 6.01 9.24 10.98
CA ALA A 38 6.98 10.25 10.56
C ALA A 38 7.06 11.45 11.52
N GLU A 39 5.93 11.84 12.12
CA GLU A 39 5.84 12.93 13.10
C GLU A 39 6.54 12.61 14.44
N GLU A 40 6.76 11.34 14.75
CA GLU A 40 7.39 10.87 15.99
C GLU A 40 8.88 10.55 15.82
N VAL A 41 9.38 10.63 14.59
CA VAL A 41 10.77 10.36 14.25
C VAL A 41 11.56 11.66 14.28
N ARG A 42 12.70 11.67 15.01
CA ARG A 42 13.53 12.88 15.17
C ARG A 42 14.14 13.37 13.85
N TYR A 43 14.59 12.45 12.98
CA TYR A 43 15.16 12.77 11.67
C TYR A 43 14.44 12.00 10.54
N PRO A 44 13.18 12.38 10.21
CA PRO A 44 12.32 11.58 9.33
C PRO A 44 12.89 11.38 7.92
N ILE A 45 13.66 12.35 7.42
CA ILE A 45 14.27 12.33 6.08
C ILE A 45 15.25 11.16 5.92
N LYS A 46 15.97 10.77 6.98
CA LYS A 46 16.99 9.70 6.94
C LYS A 46 16.50 8.41 7.58
N ASP A 47 15.80 8.53 8.71
CA ASP A 47 15.45 7.38 9.54
C ASP A 47 14.30 6.56 8.92
N ILE A 48 13.31 7.21 8.29
CA ILE A 48 12.18 6.49 7.67
C ILE A 48 12.65 5.60 6.51
N PRO A 49 13.43 6.08 5.53
CA PRO A 49 13.92 5.20 4.45
C PRO A 49 14.78 4.03 4.95
N ILE A 50 15.62 4.26 5.96
CA ILE A 50 16.45 3.22 6.58
C ILE A 50 15.58 2.20 7.30
N GLY A 51 14.58 2.65 8.06
CA GLY A 51 13.63 1.79 8.78
C GLY A 51 12.80 0.92 7.83
N VAL A 52 12.25 1.51 6.77
CA VAL A 52 11.46 0.78 5.77
C VAL A 52 12.33 -0.25 5.03
N THR A 53 13.48 0.17 4.49
CA THR A 53 14.34 -0.74 3.71
C THR A 53 14.95 -1.83 4.61
N GLY A 54 15.41 -1.47 5.81
CA GLY A 54 16.01 -2.40 6.75
C GLY A 54 15.02 -3.44 7.27
N SER A 55 13.79 -3.03 7.62
CA SER A 55 12.75 -3.97 8.07
C SER A 55 12.37 -4.97 6.97
N VAL A 56 12.16 -4.52 5.74
CA VAL A 56 11.84 -5.42 4.60
C VAL A 56 12.96 -6.43 4.35
N VAL A 57 14.23 -6.01 4.38
CA VAL A 57 15.37 -6.93 4.18
C VAL A 57 15.44 -7.98 5.28
N ILE A 58 15.30 -7.58 6.55
CA ILE A 58 15.33 -8.51 7.69
C ILE A 58 14.16 -9.50 7.58
N VAL A 59 12.95 -9.02 7.31
CA VAL A 59 11.76 -9.87 7.15
C VAL A 59 11.92 -10.83 5.99
N THR A 60 12.49 -10.39 4.86
CA THR A 60 12.78 -11.26 3.71
C THR A 60 13.67 -12.43 4.10
N ILE A 61 14.75 -12.16 4.83
CA ILE A 61 15.68 -13.20 5.29
C ILE A 61 14.94 -14.17 6.22
N LEU A 62 14.16 -13.66 7.18
CA LEU A 62 13.39 -14.48 8.11
C LEU A 62 12.36 -15.34 7.38
N TYR A 63 11.63 -14.81 6.40
CA TYR A 63 10.66 -15.58 5.61
C TYR A 63 11.33 -16.66 4.76
N CYS A 64 12.48 -16.38 4.16
CA CYS A 64 13.26 -17.40 3.45
C CYS A 64 13.71 -18.53 4.41
N LEU A 65 14.17 -18.19 5.61
CA LEU A 65 14.55 -19.17 6.62
C LEU A 65 13.34 -19.97 7.13
N MET A 66 12.21 -19.32 7.33
CA MET A 66 10.94 -19.96 7.72
C MET A 66 10.48 -20.96 6.65
N ALA A 67 10.42 -20.55 5.38
CA ALA A 67 10.03 -21.43 4.27
C ALA A 67 11.00 -22.62 4.11
N ALA A 68 12.32 -22.36 4.21
CA ALA A 68 13.33 -23.40 4.17
C ALA A 68 13.14 -24.40 5.32
N SER A 69 13.01 -23.92 6.57
CA SER A 69 12.83 -24.79 7.74
C SER A 69 11.57 -25.65 7.66
N MET A 70 10.43 -25.09 7.20
CA MET A 70 9.20 -25.86 7.05
C MET A 70 9.28 -26.93 5.99
N SER A 71 9.85 -26.59 4.83
CA SER A 71 10.06 -27.57 3.76
C SER A 71 10.97 -28.73 4.16
N MET A 72 11.80 -28.57 5.21
CA MET A 72 12.62 -29.63 5.80
C MET A 72 11.87 -30.49 6.81
N LEU A 73 10.89 -29.93 7.51
CA LEU A 73 10.21 -30.59 8.61
C LEU A 73 9.14 -31.57 8.12
N LEU A 74 8.28 -31.14 7.19
CA LEU A 74 7.19 -31.95 6.64
C LEU A 74 7.19 -31.92 5.09
N PRO A 75 6.71 -33.00 4.43
CA PRO A 75 6.38 -32.94 3.01
C PRO A 75 5.24 -31.94 2.78
N TYR A 76 5.25 -31.26 1.63
CA TYR A 76 4.35 -30.13 1.35
C TYR A 76 2.85 -30.52 1.41
N ASP A 77 2.50 -31.79 1.16
CA ASP A 77 1.13 -32.30 1.20
C ASP A 77 0.55 -32.39 2.62
N MET A 78 1.40 -32.41 3.64
CA MET A 78 1.02 -32.62 5.05
C MET A 78 1.07 -31.33 5.88
N ILE A 79 1.32 -30.19 5.24
CA ILE A 79 1.38 -28.89 5.92
C ILE A 79 -0.05 -28.42 6.18
N ASP A 80 -0.36 -28.20 7.46
CA ASP A 80 -1.63 -27.60 7.88
C ASP A 80 -1.70 -26.14 7.39
N VAL A 81 -2.85 -25.74 6.85
CA VAL A 81 -3.05 -24.41 6.26
C VAL A 81 -3.31 -23.35 7.33
N ASP A 82 -3.97 -23.72 8.42
CA ASP A 82 -4.39 -22.81 9.48
C ASP A 82 -3.28 -22.63 10.52
N GLU A 83 -2.58 -23.71 10.88
CA GLU A 83 -1.50 -23.68 11.87
C GLU A 83 -0.19 -24.37 11.43
N PRO A 84 0.48 -23.91 10.36
CA PRO A 84 1.63 -24.61 9.78
C PRO A 84 2.76 -24.91 10.78
N PHE A 85 3.06 -23.95 11.67
CA PHE A 85 4.16 -24.07 12.64
C PHE A 85 3.77 -24.76 13.95
N ALA A 86 2.57 -24.52 14.47
CA ALA A 86 2.15 -25.18 15.71
C ALA A 86 1.81 -26.65 15.47
N ALA A 87 1.12 -26.96 14.37
CA ALA A 87 0.72 -28.32 14.00
C ALA A 87 1.93 -29.20 13.65
N ALA A 88 2.97 -28.66 13.03
CA ALA A 88 4.15 -29.44 12.63
C ALA A 88 4.92 -30.06 13.80
N PHE A 89 4.83 -29.49 15.00
CA PHE A 89 5.43 -30.03 16.23
C PHE A 89 4.45 -30.77 17.14
N SER A 90 3.16 -30.81 16.77
CA SER A 90 2.13 -31.53 17.51
C SER A 90 2.45 -33.04 17.54
N GLY A 91 2.32 -33.66 18.71
CA GLY A 91 2.56 -35.10 18.91
C GLY A 91 4.01 -35.56 19.14
N LYS A 92 5.04 -34.75 18.84
CA LYS A 92 6.45 -35.07 19.22
C LYS A 92 7.04 -34.08 20.22
N TRP A 93 6.86 -32.77 19.99
CA TRP A 93 7.45 -31.69 20.79
C TRP A 93 6.36 -30.70 21.20
N GLU A 94 5.39 -31.16 21.99
CA GLU A 94 4.21 -30.36 22.36
C GLU A 94 4.57 -29.05 23.07
N TRP A 95 5.65 -29.03 23.86
CA TRP A 95 6.11 -27.80 24.52
C TRP A 95 6.54 -26.74 23.50
N VAL A 96 7.17 -27.16 22.39
CA VAL A 96 7.58 -26.27 21.28
C VAL A 96 6.34 -25.74 20.57
N SER A 97 5.38 -26.60 20.26
CA SER A 97 4.11 -26.21 19.64
C SER A 97 3.38 -25.14 20.47
N LYS A 98 3.29 -25.33 21.80
CA LYS A 98 2.67 -24.36 22.72
C LYS A 98 3.42 -23.03 22.75
N VAL A 99 4.76 -23.05 22.81
CA VAL A 99 5.56 -21.81 22.81
C VAL A 99 5.40 -21.04 21.49
N ILE A 100 5.41 -21.75 20.36
CA ILE A 100 5.18 -21.16 19.04
C ILE A 100 3.78 -20.55 18.96
N GLY A 101 2.75 -21.27 19.41
CA GLY A 101 1.37 -20.78 19.41
C GLY A 101 1.17 -19.52 20.25
N VAL A 102 1.77 -19.48 21.45
CA VAL A 102 1.76 -18.28 22.31
C VAL A 102 2.52 -17.13 21.65
N GLY A 103 3.71 -17.39 21.09
CA GLY A 103 4.50 -16.38 20.40
C GLY A 103 3.78 -15.79 19.18
N ALA A 104 3.16 -16.64 18.36
CA ALA A 104 2.36 -16.23 17.21
C ALA A 104 1.18 -15.36 17.63
N SER A 105 0.48 -15.74 18.71
CA SER A 105 -0.66 -14.99 19.24
C SER A 105 -0.25 -13.58 19.70
N PHE A 106 0.85 -13.46 20.45
CA PHE A 106 1.38 -12.15 20.85
C PHE A 106 1.89 -11.32 19.66
N GLY A 107 2.46 -11.97 18.65
CA GLY A 107 2.90 -11.32 17.40
C GLY A 107 1.73 -10.71 16.63
N ILE A 108 0.65 -11.47 16.43
CA ILE A 108 -0.58 -11.02 15.76
C ILE A 108 -1.22 -9.88 16.56
N LEU A 109 -1.31 -10.02 17.89
CA LEU A 109 -1.84 -8.97 18.77
C LEU A 109 -1.05 -7.66 18.64
N THR A 110 0.29 -7.75 18.62
CA THR A 110 1.15 -6.57 18.46
C THR A 110 0.94 -5.91 17.10
N SER A 111 0.86 -6.71 16.03
CA SER A 111 0.57 -6.22 14.67
C SER A 111 -0.79 -5.50 14.59
N LEU A 112 -1.82 -6.08 15.21
CA LEU A 112 -3.15 -5.48 15.31
C LEU A 112 -3.12 -4.11 16.00
N LEU A 113 -2.42 -4.00 17.14
CA LEU A 113 -2.31 -2.74 17.87
C LEU A 113 -1.61 -1.64 17.04
N VAL A 114 -0.53 -1.99 16.32
CA VAL A 114 0.17 -1.06 15.42
C VAL A 114 -0.75 -0.60 14.29
N ALA A 115 -1.52 -1.51 13.68
CA ALA A 115 -2.47 -1.17 12.63
C ALA A 115 -3.57 -0.21 13.13
N MET A 116 -4.13 -0.46 14.32
CA MET A 116 -5.15 0.41 14.92
C MET A 116 -4.62 1.81 15.24
N LEU A 117 -3.35 1.92 15.69
CA LEU A 117 -2.69 3.20 15.92
C LEU A 117 -2.56 4.01 14.62
N GLY A 118 -2.12 3.37 13.53
CA GLY A 118 -2.00 4.00 12.22
C GLY A 118 -3.35 4.48 11.67
N GLN A 119 -4.37 3.62 11.72
CA GLN A 119 -5.72 3.93 11.21
C GLN A 119 -6.36 5.14 11.92
N ALA A 120 -6.24 5.22 13.24
CA ALA A 120 -6.81 6.34 14.00
C ALA A 120 -6.15 7.68 13.65
N ARG A 121 -4.84 7.69 13.39
CA ARG A 121 -4.11 8.89 12.96
C ARG A 121 -4.53 9.34 11.56
N TYR A 122 -4.65 8.42 10.62
CA TYR A 122 -5.16 8.73 9.28
C TYR A 122 -6.53 9.38 9.33
N MET A 123 -7.46 8.80 10.09
CA MET A 123 -8.81 9.33 10.21
C MET A 123 -8.84 10.72 10.86
N CYS A 124 -7.95 10.99 11.82
CA CYS A 124 -7.81 12.32 12.42
C CYS A 124 -7.32 13.36 11.39
N VAL A 125 -6.32 13.02 10.57
CA VAL A 125 -5.80 13.90 9.51
C VAL A 125 -6.87 14.15 8.44
N ILE A 126 -7.60 13.13 8.02
CA ILE A 126 -8.71 13.25 7.04
C ILE A 126 -9.86 14.09 7.64
N GLY A 127 -10.10 13.97 8.95
CA GLY A 127 -11.09 14.79 9.65
C GLY A 127 -10.68 16.26 9.76
N ARG A 128 -9.38 16.55 9.87
CA ARG A 128 -8.85 17.93 9.86
C ARG A 128 -9.01 18.61 8.51
N SER A 129 -8.98 17.84 7.42
CA SER A 129 -9.26 18.35 6.07
C SER A 129 -10.75 18.43 5.74
N SER A 130 -11.65 18.27 6.72
CA SER A 130 -13.11 18.32 6.56
C SER A 130 -13.70 17.36 5.52
N VAL A 131 -12.95 16.33 5.11
CA VAL A 131 -13.41 15.27 4.20
C VAL A 131 -14.33 14.29 4.94
N VAL A 132 -14.13 14.12 6.25
CA VAL A 132 -14.98 13.33 7.14
C VAL A 132 -15.41 14.22 8.32
N PRO A 133 -16.47 13.85 9.08
CA PRO A 133 -16.96 14.70 10.16
C PRO A 133 -15.85 15.16 11.12
N THR A 134 -15.81 16.45 11.43
CA THR A 134 -14.81 17.08 12.33
C THR A 134 -14.78 16.45 13.73
N TRP A 135 -15.83 15.71 14.10
CA TRP A 135 -15.87 14.86 15.28
C TRP A 135 -14.72 13.84 15.34
N PHE A 136 -14.27 13.32 14.19
CA PHE A 136 -13.13 12.41 14.09
C PHE A 136 -11.77 13.10 14.27
N ALA A 137 -11.70 14.42 14.03
CA ALA A 137 -10.50 15.22 14.25
C ALA A 137 -10.29 15.62 15.72
N ARG A 138 -11.30 15.40 16.58
CA ARG A 138 -11.23 15.79 18.00
C ARG A 138 -10.31 14.83 18.78
N VAL A 139 -9.23 15.39 19.31
CA VAL A 139 -8.26 14.70 20.17
C VAL A 139 -8.61 14.95 21.63
N HIS A 140 -8.50 13.92 22.48
CA HIS A 140 -8.78 14.07 23.91
C HIS A 140 -7.67 14.86 24.61
N SER A 141 -8.03 15.84 25.46
CA SER A 141 -7.06 16.79 26.05
C SER A 141 -6.09 16.17 27.06
N LYS A 142 -6.48 15.08 27.74
CA LYS A 142 -5.66 14.44 28.78
C LYS A 142 -4.74 13.34 28.26
N THR A 143 -5.17 12.59 27.25
CA THR A 143 -4.41 11.47 26.68
C THR A 143 -3.74 11.84 25.36
N SER A 144 -4.10 12.98 24.76
CA SER A 144 -3.64 13.40 23.43
C SER A 144 -3.89 12.35 22.33
N THR A 145 -4.86 11.46 22.55
CA THR A 145 -5.23 10.38 21.61
C THR A 145 -6.60 10.64 20.95
N PRO A 146 -6.77 10.28 19.66
CA PRO A 146 -8.04 10.41 18.95
C PRO A 146 -8.99 9.25 19.32
N LEU A 147 -9.58 9.33 20.51
CA LEU A 147 -10.45 8.28 21.07
C LEU A 147 -11.67 7.99 20.18
N ASN A 148 -12.32 9.03 19.65
CA ASN A 148 -13.52 8.91 18.82
C ASN A 148 -13.25 8.11 17.53
N ALA A 149 -12.16 8.46 16.84
CA ALA A 149 -11.74 7.77 15.62
C ALA A 149 -11.33 6.32 15.91
N SER A 150 -10.56 6.10 16.98
CA SER A 150 -10.11 4.76 17.37
C SER A 150 -11.27 3.83 17.75
N ALA A 151 -12.23 4.31 18.55
CA ALA A 151 -13.39 3.53 18.96
C ALA A 151 -14.29 3.18 17.77
N PHE A 152 -14.59 4.16 16.91
CA PHE A 152 -15.43 3.94 15.72
C PHE A 152 -14.78 2.93 14.76
N LEU A 153 -13.51 3.13 14.41
CA LEU A 153 -12.78 2.23 13.51
C LEU A 153 -12.60 0.83 14.12
N GLY A 154 -12.39 0.75 15.43
CA GLY A 154 -12.30 -0.53 16.15
C GLY A 154 -13.60 -1.32 16.11
N ILE A 155 -14.73 -0.68 16.43
CA ILE A 155 -16.06 -1.32 16.36
C ILE A 155 -16.37 -1.73 14.91
N PHE A 156 -16.07 -0.87 13.94
CA PHE A 156 -16.30 -1.16 12.53
C PHE A 156 -15.44 -2.32 12.02
N THR A 157 -14.15 -2.35 12.38
CA THR A 157 -13.24 -3.45 12.04
C THR A 157 -13.66 -4.75 12.71
N ALA A 158 -14.10 -4.71 13.97
CA ALA A 158 -14.62 -5.87 14.68
C ALA A 158 -15.90 -6.42 14.03
N ALA A 159 -16.79 -5.54 13.57
CA ALA A 159 -17.99 -5.95 12.83
C ALA A 159 -17.62 -6.64 11.51
N ILE A 160 -16.70 -6.05 10.72
CA ILE A 160 -16.24 -6.67 9.47
C ILE A 160 -15.60 -8.04 9.73
N ALA A 161 -14.75 -8.14 10.76
CA ALA A 161 -14.08 -9.38 11.14
C ALA A 161 -15.07 -10.48 11.59
N LEU A 162 -16.21 -10.11 12.17
CA LEU A 162 -17.23 -11.06 12.63
C LEU A 162 -18.12 -11.58 11.49
N PHE A 163 -18.34 -10.77 10.44
CA PHE A 163 -19.26 -11.09 9.35
C PHE A 163 -18.58 -11.50 8.03
N THR A 164 -17.25 -11.48 7.95
CA THR A 164 -16.52 -11.68 6.69
C THR A 164 -15.42 -12.74 6.84
N ASP A 165 -15.37 -13.68 5.89
CA ASP A 165 -14.30 -14.68 5.84
C ASP A 165 -12.92 -14.08 5.56
N LEU A 166 -11.89 -14.66 6.18
CA LEU A 166 -10.50 -14.23 6.06
C LEU A 166 -10.05 -14.17 4.59
N ASN A 167 -10.32 -15.21 3.79
CA ASN A 167 -9.91 -15.26 2.39
C ASN A 167 -10.52 -14.13 1.54
N ILE A 168 -11.76 -13.74 1.83
CA ILE A 168 -12.42 -12.62 1.15
C ILE A 168 -11.73 -11.31 1.53
N LEU A 169 -11.42 -11.14 2.83
CA LEU A 169 -10.75 -9.94 3.32
C LEU A 169 -9.32 -9.83 2.78
N LEU A 170 -8.57 -10.93 2.72
CA LEU A 170 -7.22 -10.98 2.15
C LEU A 170 -7.21 -10.58 0.67
N ASN A 171 -8.15 -11.10 -0.11
CA ASN A 171 -8.28 -10.73 -1.53
C ASN A 171 -8.65 -9.26 -1.70
N LEU A 172 -9.58 -8.74 -0.88
CA LEU A 172 -10.02 -7.33 -0.94
C LEU A 172 -8.87 -6.37 -0.58
N ILE A 173 -8.14 -6.68 0.49
CA ILE A 173 -6.96 -5.92 0.93
C ILE A 173 -5.89 -5.96 -0.16
N SER A 174 -5.63 -7.13 -0.76
CA SER A 174 -4.61 -7.28 -1.80
C SER A 174 -4.91 -6.43 -3.05
N ILE A 175 -6.15 -6.41 -3.53
CA ILE A 175 -6.55 -5.52 -4.63
C ILE A 175 -6.27 -4.06 -4.26
N GLY A 176 -6.68 -3.65 -3.05
CA GLY A 176 -6.49 -2.29 -2.56
C GLY A 176 -5.01 -1.89 -2.43
N THR A 177 -4.18 -2.72 -1.81
CA THR A 177 -2.75 -2.41 -1.58
C THR A 177 -1.95 -2.40 -2.87
N LEU A 178 -2.17 -3.38 -3.76
CA LEU A 178 -1.54 -3.41 -5.08
C LEU A 178 -1.92 -2.18 -5.93
N PHE A 179 -3.17 -1.74 -5.85
CA PHE A 179 -3.63 -0.54 -6.52
C PHE A 179 -2.95 0.73 -5.97
N VAL A 180 -2.83 0.85 -4.64
CA VAL A 180 -2.11 1.96 -4.01
C VAL A 180 -0.63 1.95 -4.41
N TYR A 181 0.04 0.79 -4.39
CA TYR A 181 1.45 0.70 -4.77
C TYR A 181 1.68 0.98 -6.24
N TYR A 182 0.76 0.55 -7.10
CA TYR A 182 0.70 0.94 -8.49
C TYR A 182 0.63 2.48 -8.64
N MET A 183 -0.28 3.15 -7.92
CA MET A 183 -0.39 4.61 -7.94
C MET A 183 0.88 5.29 -7.43
N VAL A 184 1.47 4.81 -6.33
CA VAL A 184 2.70 5.36 -5.75
C VAL A 184 3.86 5.26 -6.76
N ALA A 185 4.01 4.14 -7.45
CA ALA A 185 5.06 3.96 -8.45
C ALA A 185 4.90 4.93 -9.65
N ASN A 186 3.66 5.13 -10.13
CA ASN A 186 3.34 6.13 -11.14
C ASN A 186 3.64 7.56 -10.64
N ALA A 187 3.23 7.88 -9.41
CA ALA A 187 3.43 9.20 -8.80
C ALA A 187 4.91 9.54 -8.63
N VAL A 188 5.75 8.57 -8.26
CA VAL A 188 7.21 8.76 -8.14
C VAL A 188 7.84 9.10 -9.49
N ILE A 189 7.45 8.42 -10.58
CA ILE A 189 7.91 8.76 -11.93
C ILE A 189 7.42 10.16 -12.31
N TYR A 190 6.12 10.44 -12.14
CA TYR A 190 5.55 11.74 -12.47
C TYR A 190 6.26 12.88 -11.72
N ARG A 191 6.45 12.76 -10.40
CA ARG A 191 7.10 13.77 -9.55
C ARG A 191 8.56 14.02 -9.93
N ARG A 192 9.24 13.02 -10.49
CA ARG A 192 10.66 13.09 -10.88
C ARG A 192 10.88 13.84 -12.18
N TYR A 193 9.97 13.65 -13.14
CA TYR A 193 10.13 14.13 -14.51
C TYR A 193 9.22 15.31 -14.86
N VAL A 194 8.17 15.57 -14.07
CA VAL A 194 7.29 16.72 -14.25
C VAL A 194 7.57 17.78 -13.18
N VAL A 195 7.80 19.00 -13.64
CA VAL A 195 7.68 20.23 -12.85
C VAL A 195 6.50 21.04 -13.41
N ILE A 196 5.56 21.35 -12.51
CA ILE A 196 4.36 22.13 -12.83
C ILE A 196 4.80 23.50 -13.31
N GLY A 197 4.36 23.89 -14.51
CA GLY A 197 4.63 25.20 -15.11
C GLY A 197 5.81 25.27 -16.08
N THR A 198 6.78 24.34 -16.04
CA THR A 198 7.97 24.40 -16.92
C THR A 198 8.05 23.27 -17.94
N THR A 199 7.51 22.09 -17.63
CA THR A 199 7.60 20.90 -18.49
C THR A 199 6.23 20.48 -19.01
N LYS A 200 6.15 20.06 -20.28
CA LYS A 200 4.92 19.50 -20.86
C LYS A 200 4.69 18.10 -20.26
N PRO A 201 3.54 17.81 -19.63
CA PRO A 201 3.30 16.54 -18.94
C PRO A 201 3.01 15.37 -19.90
N TRP A 202 2.60 15.65 -21.13
CA TRP A 202 2.11 14.67 -22.11
C TRP A 202 3.06 13.51 -22.43
N PRO A 203 4.38 13.71 -22.66
CA PRO A 203 5.28 12.59 -22.96
C PRO A 203 5.41 11.60 -21.80
N ILE A 204 5.34 12.10 -20.57
CA ILE A 204 5.45 11.30 -19.35
C ILE A 204 4.14 10.54 -19.11
N LEU A 205 3.00 11.20 -19.32
CA LEU A 205 1.70 10.55 -19.25
C LEU A 205 1.56 9.44 -20.31
N SER A 206 2.04 9.69 -21.54
CA SER A 206 2.07 8.69 -22.61
C SER A 206 2.97 7.51 -22.26
N PHE A 207 4.15 7.75 -21.66
CA PHE A 207 5.03 6.69 -21.20
C PHE A 207 4.35 5.81 -20.15
N LEU A 208 3.73 6.41 -19.13
CA LEU A 208 3.00 5.67 -18.10
C LEU A 208 1.84 4.88 -18.71
N CYS A 209 1.07 5.46 -19.64
CA CYS A 209 -0.01 4.77 -20.34
C CYS A 209 0.50 3.59 -21.19
N LEU A 210 1.61 3.76 -21.91
CA LEU A 210 2.20 2.68 -22.71
C LEU A 210 2.76 1.55 -21.83
N LEU A 211 3.42 1.88 -20.73
CA LEU A 211 3.97 0.89 -19.79
C LEU A 211 2.84 0.06 -19.15
N THR A 212 1.75 0.73 -18.77
CA THR A 212 0.59 0.10 -18.14
C THR A 212 -0.15 -0.80 -19.13
N LEU A 213 -0.34 -0.34 -20.36
CA LEU A 213 -0.92 -1.14 -21.45
C LEU A 213 -0.06 -2.37 -21.77
N SER A 214 1.27 -2.21 -21.86
CA SER A 214 2.18 -3.34 -22.08
C SER A 214 2.11 -4.39 -20.96
N SER A 215 1.96 -3.96 -19.70
CA SER A 215 1.81 -4.86 -18.57
C SER A 215 0.43 -5.53 -18.52
N LEU A 216 -0.62 -4.81 -18.92
CA LEU A 216 -1.97 -5.38 -19.04
C LEU A 216 -2.00 -6.44 -20.15
N LEU A 217 -1.37 -6.19 -21.30
CA LEU A 217 -1.24 -7.17 -22.38
C LEU A 217 -0.47 -8.43 -21.93
N PHE A 218 0.59 -8.26 -21.14
CA PHE A 218 1.31 -9.39 -20.54
C PHE A 218 0.39 -10.23 -19.66
N THR A 219 -0.39 -9.56 -18.81
CA THR A 219 -1.30 -10.21 -17.85
C THR A 219 -2.46 -10.92 -18.54
N LEU A 220 -3.06 -10.30 -19.55
CA LEU A 220 -4.09 -10.93 -20.38
C LEU A 220 -3.53 -12.12 -21.15
N SER A 221 -2.32 -11.99 -21.71
CA SER A 221 -1.63 -13.10 -22.38
C SER A 221 -1.31 -14.25 -21.42
N TRP A 222 -1.01 -13.95 -20.15
CA TRP A 222 -0.78 -14.97 -19.13
C TRP A 222 -2.03 -15.81 -18.87
N HIS A 223 -3.20 -15.17 -18.79
CA HIS A 223 -4.47 -15.81 -18.45
C HIS A 223 -5.17 -16.48 -19.65
N PHE A 224 -5.21 -15.83 -20.81
CA PHE A 224 -6.01 -16.26 -21.96
C PHE A 224 -5.23 -17.03 -23.02
N ALA A 225 -3.89 -16.97 -23.05
CA ALA A 225 -3.14 -17.65 -24.11
C ALA A 225 -3.10 -19.17 -23.91
N PRO A 226 -3.38 -19.97 -24.96
CA PRO A 226 -3.30 -21.43 -24.89
C PRO A 226 -1.89 -21.90 -24.53
N SER A 227 -1.80 -22.97 -23.73
CA SER A 227 -0.52 -23.52 -23.28
C SER A 227 0.28 -24.07 -24.46
N GLY A 228 1.44 -23.46 -24.75
CA GLY A 228 2.33 -23.87 -25.83
C GLY A 228 3.50 -22.91 -26.05
N SER A 229 4.42 -23.26 -26.95
CA SER A 229 5.53 -22.39 -27.40
C SER A 229 5.13 -20.95 -27.77
N PRO A 230 3.95 -20.67 -28.40
CA PRO A 230 3.56 -19.28 -28.68
C PRO A 230 3.29 -18.45 -27.43
N LYS A 231 2.90 -19.06 -26.29
CA LYS A 231 2.69 -18.34 -25.03
C LYS A 231 4.00 -17.74 -24.51
N SER A 232 5.06 -18.54 -24.46
CA SER A 232 6.38 -18.07 -23.99
C SER A 232 6.95 -16.98 -24.89
N PHE A 233 6.74 -17.08 -26.21
CA PHE A 233 7.13 -16.04 -27.16
C PHE A 233 6.36 -14.73 -26.93
N LEU A 234 5.03 -14.81 -26.76
CA LEU A 234 4.17 -13.65 -26.52
C LEU A 234 4.50 -12.95 -25.19
N LEU A 235 4.76 -13.72 -24.13
CA LEU A 235 5.19 -13.20 -22.83
C LEU A 235 6.57 -12.53 -22.93
N GLY A 236 7.52 -13.16 -23.63
CA GLY A 236 8.84 -12.59 -23.89
C GLY A 236 8.76 -11.28 -24.70
N LEU A 237 7.86 -11.21 -25.69
CA LEU A 237 7.61 -10.00 -26.47
C LEU A 237 7.08 -8.86 -25.58
N CYS A 238 6.11 -9.13 -24.71
CA CYS A 238 5.56 -8.11 -23.82
C CYS A 238 6.59 -7.58 -22.81
N ILE A 239 7.47 -8.43 -22.29
CA ILE A 239 8.61 -8.03 -21.45
C ILE A 239 9.62 -7.20 -22.26
N GLY A 240 9.91 -7.62 -23.50
CA GLY A 240 10.75 -6.88 -24.44
C GLY A 240 10.19 -5.50 -24.75
N LEU A 241 8.88 -5.38 -24.98
CA LEU A 241 8.19 -4.11 -25.18
C LEU A 241 8.28 -3.21 -23.94
N ALA A 242 7.99 -3.73 -22.76
CA ALA A 242 8.09 -2.97 -21.51
C ALA A 242 9.51 -2.43 -21.29
N THR A 243 10.54 -3.26 -21.50
CA THR A 243 11.95 -2.86 -21.36
C THR A 243 12.36 -1.84 -22.42
N ALA A 244 11.92 -1.99 -23.68
CA ALA A 244 12.14 -1.02 -24.74
C ALA A 244 11.48 0.34 -24.42
N ILE A 245 10.24 0.34 -23.93
CA ILE A 245 9.52 1.56 -23.51
C ILE A 245 10.29 2.27 -22.38
N THR A 246 10.78 1.54 -21.37
CA THR A 246 11.61 2.10 -20.29
C THR A 246 12.95 2.63 -20.78
N LEU A 247 13.60 1.95 -21.73
CA LEU A 247 14.86 2.40 -22.34
C LEU A 247 14.67 3.68 -23.17
N ILE A 248 13.65 3.72 -24.03
CA ILE A 248 13.32 4.89 -24.84
C ILE A 248 13.06 6.08 -23.91
N PHE A 249 12.23 5.89 -22.88
CA PHE A 249 11.95 6.95 -21.91
C PHE A 249 13.20 7.47 -21.20
N ARG A 250 14.14 6.59 -20.83
CA ARG A 250 15.43 6.98 -20.23
C ARG A 250 16.26 7.86 -21.16
N HIS A 251 16.22 7.62 -22.46
CA HIS A 251 16.98 8.40 -23.45
C HIS A 251 16.26 9.68 -23.89
N THR A 252 14.93 9.67 -23.95
CA THR A 252 14.14 10.81 -24.46
C THR A 252 13.86 11.87 -23.40
N VAL A 253 13.71 11.49 -22.12
CA VAL A 253 13.25 12.42 -21.08
C VAL A 253 14.37 12.74 -20.08
N PRO A 254 14.89 13.98 -20.05
CA PRO A 254 15.91 14.37 -19.07
C PRO A 254 15.31 14.40 -17.66
N GLN A 255 16.10 13.98 -16.67
CA GLN A 255 15.69 14.05 -15.27
C GLN A 255 15.73 15.50 -14.78
N VAL A 256 14.57 16.03 -14.38
CA VAL A 256 14.43 17.44 -13.98
C VAL A 256 14.75 17.64 -12.50
N ARG A 257 14.35 16.72 -11.63
CA ARG A 257 14.65 16.78 -10.19
C ARG A 257 15.67 15.72 -9.81
N LYS A 258 16.73 16.09 -9.10
CA LYS A 258 17.57 15.16 -8.33
C LYS A 258 17.20 15.30 -6.84
N PRO A 259 17.11 14.20 -6.08
CA PRO A 259 16.73 14.29 -4.67
C PRO A 259 17.95 14.71 -3.86
N GLU A 260 17.79 15.64 -2.92
CA GLU A 260 18.93 16.15 -2.14
C GLU A 260 19.42 15.14 -1.09
N PHE A 261 18.54 14.26 -0.58
CA PHE A 261 18.85 13.35 0.53
C PHE A 261 18.66 11.88 0.17
N TRP A 262 17.43 11.46 -0.14
CA TRP A 262 17.11 10.08 -0.50
C TRP A 262 16.31 10.02 -1.79
N GLY A 263 16.82 9.25 -2.75
CA GLY A 263 16.18 9.02 -4.04
C GLY A 263 16.06 7.53 -4.31
N VAL A 264 15.02 7.14 -5.04
CA VAL A 264 14.91 5.77 -5.53
C VAL A 264 16.13 5.45 -6.40
N PRO A 265 16.93 4.42 -6.09
CA PRO A 265 18.06 4.04 -6.91
C PRO A 265 17.56 3.50 -8.26
N PHE A 266 18.36 3.67 -9.32
CA PHE A 266 18.05 3.17 -10.67
C PHE A 266 16.74 3.67 -11.29
N MET A 267 16.37 4.95 -11.10
CA MET A 267 15.27 5.54 -11.88
C MET A 267 15.60 5.53 -13.38
N PRO A 268 14.65 5.17 -14.27
CA PRO A 268 13.24 4.83 -14.04
C PRO A 268 12.93 3.32 -13.88
N TRP A 269 13.94 2.46 -13.85
CA TRP A 269 13.78 0.99 -13.87
C TRP A 269 13.03 0.43 -12.67
N LEU A 270 13.44 0.81 -11.46
CA LEU A 270 12.86 0.24 -10.24
C LEU A 270 11.35 0.55 -10.10
N PRO A 271 10.88 1.80 -10.30
CA PRO A 271 9.45 2.09 -10.39
C PRO A 271 8.73 1.39 -11.56
N SER A 272 9.40 1.22 -12.72
CA SER A 272 8.78 0.55 -13.87
C SER A 272 8.53 -0.95 -13.62
N ILE A 273 9.48 -1.63 -12.98
CA ILE A 273 9.34 -3.02 -12.53
C ILE A 273 8.20 -3.12 -11.51
N SER A 274 8.11 -2.17 -10.59
CA SER A 274 7.02 -2.12 -9.61
C SER A 274 5.65 -1.98 -10.29
N ILE A 275 5.51 -1.09 -11.28
CA ILE A 275 4.26 -0.95 -12.06
C ILE A 275 3.90 -2.28 -12.73
N PHE A 276 4.87 -2.90 -13.39
CA PHE A 276 4.66 -4.17 -14.09
C PHE A 276 4.22 -5.29 -13.15
N MET A 277 4.90 -5.45 -12.02
CA MET A 277 4.58 -6.48 -11.03
C MET A 277 3.22 -6.23 -10.38
N ASN A 278 2.89 -4.99 -10.01
CA ASN A 278 1.58 -4.69 -9.40
C ASN A 278 0.43 -5.03 -10.35
N ILE A 279 0.52 -4.68 -11.64
CA ILE A 279 -0.52 -5.00 -12.62
C ILE A 279 -0.63 -6.52 -12.82
N PHE A 280 0.51 -7.22 -12.91
CA PHE A 280 0.53 -8.67 -13.05
C PHE A 280 -0.12 -9.39 -11.86
N LEU A 281 0.22 -8.96 -10.64
CA LEU A 281 -0.37 -9.50 -9.41
C LEU A 281 -1.86 -9.17 -9.32
N LEU A 282 -2.28 -7.97 -9.72
CA LEU A 282 -3.69 -7.59 -9.77
C LEU A 282 -4.47 -8.56 -10.67
N GLY A 283 -3.99 -8.84 -11.88
CA GLY A 283 -4.67 -9.77 -12.79
C GLY A 283 -4.56 -11.25 -12.42
N SER A 284 -3.81 -11.59 -11.37
CA SER A 284 -3.76 -12.95 -10.81
C SER A 284 -4.82 -13.18 -9.72
N LEU A 285 -5.57 -12.15 -9.32
CA LEU A 285 -6.61 -12.23 -8.30
C LEU A 285 -7.97 -12.65 -8.88
N ASP A 286 -8.78 -13.30 -8.06
CA ASP A 286 -10.08 -13.87 -8.44
C ASP A 286 -11.10 -12.82 -8.91
N GLY A 287 -11.81 -13.12 -10.00
CA GLY A 287 -12.88 -12.26 -10.55
C GLY A 287 -13.97 -11.83 -9.55
N PRO A 288 -14.52 -12.74 -8.71
CA PRO A 288 -15.47 -12.36 -7.67
C PRO A 288 -14.93 -11.33 -6.68
N SER A 289 -13.62 -11.29 -6.44
CA SER A 289 -13.00 -10.32 -5.55
C SER A 289 -13.06 -8.91 -6.13
N TYR A 290 -12.98 -8.75 -7.44
CA TYR A 290 -13.17 -7.46 -8.11
C TYR A 290 -14.59 -6.93 -8.02
N VAL A 291 -15.61 -7.81 -8.10
CA VAL A 291 -17.01 -7.39 -7.93
C VAL A 291 -17.24 -6.86 -6.52
N ARG A 292 -16.72 -7.56 -5.50
CA ARG A 292 -16.79 -7.12 -4.11
C ARG A 292 -16.04 -5.81 -3.88
N PHE A 293 -14.82 -5.71 -4.43
CA PHE A 293 -14.03 -4.47 -4.39
C PHE A 293 -14.78 -3.32 -5.03
N GLY A 294 -15.35 -3.51 -6.22
CA GLY A 294 -16.16 -2.51 -6.91
C GLY A 294 -17.37 -2.06 -6.10
N PHE A 295 -18.05 -2.97 -5.39
CA PHE A 295 -19.16 -2.62 -4.50
C PHE A 295 -18.70 -1.73 -3.34
N PHE A 296 -17.65 -2.12 -2.61
CA PHE A 296 -17.14 -1.34 -1.48
C PHE A 296 -16.53 0.00 -1.91
N SER A 297 -15.80 0.02 -3.03
CA SER A 297 -15.29 1.26 -3.62
C SER A 297 -16.44 2.17 -4.07
N GLY A 298 -17.49 1.62 -4.66
CA GLY A 298 -18.68 2.36 -5.04
C GLY A 298 -19.36 3.01 -3.83
N LEU A 299 -19.53 2.26 -2.73
CA LEU A 299 -20.03 2.79 -1.47
C LEU A 299 -19.14 3.92 -0.91
N ALA A 300 -17.83 3.74 -0.93
CA ALA A 300 -16.87 4.75 -0.47
C ALA A 300 -16.94 6.03 -1.33
N VAL A 301 -17.07 5.90 -2.65
CA VAL A 301 -17.24 7.03 -3.57
C VAL A 301 -18.59 7.72 -3.35
N LEU A 302 -19.66 6.98 -3.08
CA LEU A 302 -20.96 7.58 -2.75
C LEU A 302 -20.86 8.40 -1.46
N VAL A 303 -20.24 7.88 -0.41
CA VAL A 303 -19.99 8.64 0.83
C VAL A 303 -19.15 9.88 0.52
N TYR A 304 -18.11 9.75 -0.30
CA TYR A 304 -17.28 10.88 -0.70
C TYR A 304 -18.07 11.97 -1.45
N VAL A 305 -18.88 11.60 -2.43
CA VAL A 305 -19.65 12.56 -3.24
C VAL A 305 -20.77 13.22 -2.42
N PHE A 306 -21.53 12.44 -1.64
CA PHE A 306 -22.66 12.98 -0.89
C PHE A 306 -22.23 13.76 0.35
N TYR A 307 -21.22 13.28 1.08
CA TYR A 307 -20.79 13.90 2.32
C TYR A 307 -19.52 14.74 2.12
N SER A 308 -18.43 14.11 1.69
CA SER A 308 -17.11 14.75 1.71
C SER A 308 -16.99 15.96 0.78
N VAL A 309 -17.55 15.90 -0.42
CA VAL A 309 -17.49 17.02 -1.38
C VAL A 309 -18.26 18.22 -0.82
N HIS A 310 -19.48 18.04 -0.35
CA HIS A 310 -20.29 19.12 0.24
C HIS A 310 -19.61 19.70 1.49
N ALA A 311 -19.15 18.83 2.40
CA ALA A 311 -18.45 19.25 3.61
C ALA A 311 -17.13 19.98 3.32
N SER A 312 -16.40 19.60 2.27
CA SER A 312 -15.15 20.26 1.87
C SER A 312 -15.42 21.64 1.25
N PHE A 313 -16.46 21.77 0.42
CA PHE A 313 -16.89 23.07 -0.11
C PHE A 313 -17.38 24.02 1.00
N ASP A 314 -18.18 23.50 1.94
CA ASP A 314 -18.67 24.30 3.07
C ASP A 314 -17.52 24.76 3.98
N ALA A 315 -16.53 23.88 4.23
CA ALA A 315 -15.35 24.23 5.02
C ALA A 315 -14.46 25.28 4.33
N GLU A 316 -14.31 25.22 3.00
CA GLU A 316 -13.59 26.24 2.25
C GLU A 316 -14.33 27.58 2.27
N ALA A 317 -15.66 27.56 2.13
CA ALA A 317 -16.50 28.76 2.23
C ALA A 317 -16.43 29.42 3.63
N GLU A 318 -16.48 28.64 4.71
CA GLU A 318 -16.30 29.14 6.08
C GLU A 318 -14.88 29.69 6.30
N GLY A 319 -13.85 29.05 5.74
CA GLY A 319 -12.47 29.53 5.78
C GLY A 319 -12.31 30.90 5.10
N PHE A 320 -12.89 31.08 3.90
CA PHE A 320 -12.90 32.36 3.21
C PHE A 320 -13.65 33.46 3.98
N LEU A 321 -14.78 33.13 4.59
CA LEU A 321 -15.54 34.08 5.43
C LEU A 321 -14.78 34.45 6.71
N GLY A 322 -14.06 33.51 7.32
CA GLY A 322 -13.23 33.75 8.50
C GLY A 322 -12.05 34.67 8.21
N VAL A 323 -11.34 34.48 7.09
CA VAL A 323 -10.25 35.37 6.65
C VAL A 323 -10.77 36.77 6.37
N LYS A 324 -11.88 36.90 5.65
CA LYS A 324 -12.50 38.19 5.33
C LYS A 324 -12.96 38.95 6.57
N ASN A 325 -13.55 38.25 7.55
CA ASN A 325 -13.91 38.86 8.83
C ASN A 325 -12.67 39.28 9.64
N GLY A 326 -11.60 38.48 9.61
CA GLY A 326 -10.33 38.82 10.25
C GLY A 326 -9.66 40.06 9.64
N GLU A 327 -9.70 40.21 8.31
CA GLU A 327 -9.21 41.40 7.62
C GLU A 327 -10.05 42.64 7.95
N MET A 328 -11.39 42.53 7.96
CA MET A 328 -12.27 43.64 8.36
C MET A 328 -12.04 44.08 9.82
N ILE A 329 -11.81 43.13 10.74
CA ILE A 329 -11.52 43.45 12.14
C ILE A 329 -10.16 44.17 12.26
N ARG A 330 -9.14 43.73 11.50
CA ARG A 330 -7.82 44.40 11.49
C ARG A 330 -7.91 45.81 10.91
N GLU A 331 -8.64 46.03 9.82
CA GLU A 331 -8.90 47.37 9.28
C GLU A 331 -9.65 48.26 10.29
N SER A 332 -10.63 47.73 11.02
CA SER A 332 -11.34 48.50 12.06
C SER A 332 -10.45 48.83 13.27
N THR A 333 -9.49 47.96 13.59
CA THR A 333 -8.58 48.18 14.73
C THR A 333 -7.48 49.17 14.37
N GLU A 334 -6.94 49.12 13.15
CA GLU A 334 -5.99 50.11 12.62
C GLU A 334 -6.61 51.50 12.44
N SER A 335 -7.92 51.60 12.23
CA SER A 335 -8.63 52.88 12.14
C SER A 335 -9.07 53.47 13.49
N GLU A 336 -9.13 52.66 14.55
CA GLU A 336 -9.38 53.15 15.92
C GLU A 336 -8.08 53.52 16.67
N GLU A 337 -6.93 52.94 16.30
CA GLU A 337 -5.63 53.22 16.94
C GLU A 337 -4.91 54.50 16.44
N ASP A 338 -5.48 55.26 15.50
CA ASP A 338 -4.95 56.57 15.07
C ASP A 338 -5.85 57.76 15.47
N PRO A 339 -5.79 58.25 16.73
CA PRO A 339 -6.44 59.49 17.12
C PRO A 339 -5.62 60.76 16.81
N ASN A 340 -4.51 60.70 16.06
CA ASN A 340 -3.58 61.85 15.98
C ASN A 340 -3.22 62.31 14.56
N HIS A 341 -4.15 62.21 13.61
CA HIS A 341 -4.03 62.94 12.35
C HIS A 341 -5.26 63.80 12.03
N LYS A 342 -5.29 65.01 12.61
CA LYS A 342 -6.04 66.25 12.25
C LYS A 342 -5.77 67.22 13.42
N VAL A 343 -5.10 68.36 13.32
CA VAL A 343 -4.99 69.42 12.30
C VAL A 343 -3.64 70.09 12.45
#